data_AF-A0A1I1VNS9-F1
#
_entry.id   AF-A0A1I1VNS9-F1
#
_cell.length_a   1.000
_cell.length_b   1.000
_cell.length_c   1.000
_cell.angle_alpha   90.00
_cell.angle_beta   90.00
_cell.angle_gamma   90.00
#
_symmetry.space_group_name_H-M   'P 1'
#
loop_
_entity.id
_entity.type
_entity.pdbx_description
1 polymer ?
#
loop_
_entity_poly.entity_id
_entity_poly.type
_entity_poly.pdbx_seq_one_letter_code
_entity_poly.pdbx_strand_id
1 'polypeptide(L)' 'MYHLILCEKATGILLELDGKTRFLKTETNERPSLNFENIEDAENIANNLISKNEGLEIAIYDFNWSFIKTISKE' A
#
# COMPACT_ATOMS: atom_id res chain seq x y z
N MET A 1 -13.56 -6.42 3.18
CA MET A 1 -12.47 -5.68 3.84
C MET A 1 -11.17 -5.97 3.10
N TYR A 2 -10.39 -4.93 2.81
CA TYR A 2 -9.21 -4.95 1.97
C TYR A 2 -8.11 -4.11 2.61
N HIS A 3 -6.87 -4.58 2.55
CA HIS A 3 -5.70 -3.90 3.10
C HIS A 3 -4.85 -3.34 1.97
N LEU A 4 -4.49 -2.07 2.06
CA LEU A 4 -3.67 -1.36 1.08
C LEU A 4 -2.33 -1.01 1.72
N ILE A 5 -1.25 -1.50 1.14
CA ILE A 5 0.12 -1.32 1.63
C ILE A 5 0.90 -0.48 0.63
N LEU A 6 1.61 0.53 1.11
CA LEU A 6 2.48 1.36 0.30
C LEU A 6 3.89 0.77 0.28
N CYS A 7 4.48 0.68 -0.90
CA CYS A 7 5.83 0.19 -1.15
C CYS A 7 6.59 1.18 -2.03
N GLU A 8 7.90 1.35 -1.81
CA GLU A 8 8.78 2.07 -2.74
C GLU A 8 9.14 1.15 -3.91
N LYS A 9 8.78 1.53 -5.15
CA LYS A 9 8.94 0.70 -6.37
C LYS A 9 10.37 0.22 -6.58
N ALA A 10 11.36 1.04 -6.24
CA ALA A 10 12.78 0.75 -6.47
C ALA A 10 13.38 -0.27 -5.48
N THR A 11 12.80 -0.39 -4.28
CA THR A 11 13.43 -1.13 -3.17
C THR A 11 12.50 -2.16 -2.53
N GLY A 12 11.19 -2.10 -2.79
CA GLY A 12 10.18 -2.90 -2.11
C GLY A 12 10.02 -2.53 -0.62
N ILE A 13 10.58 -1.40 -0.19
CA ILE A 13 10.50 -0.96 1.21
C ILE A 13 9.06 -0.53 1.48
N LEU A 14 8.48 -1.09 2.55
CA LEU A 14 7.19 -0.66 3.07
C LEU A 14 7.28 0.80 3.52
N LEU A 15 6.30 1.61 3.13
CA LEU A 15 6.20 3.00 3.50
C LEU A 15 5.03 3.20 4.45
N GLU A 16 5.14 4.18 5.35
CA GLU A 16 4.00 4.65 6.10
C GLU A 16 2.97 5.32 5.17
N LEU A 17 1.78 5.58 5.71
CA LEU A 17 0.65 6.16 5.00
C LEU A 17 0.91 7.56 4.42
N ASP A 18 2.02 8.19 4.81
CA ASP A 18 2.49 9.46 4.27
C ASP A 18 3.24 9.32 2.93
N GLY A 19 3.54 8.08 2.50
CA GLY A 19 4.27 7.77 1.27
C GLY A 19 5.72 8.25 1.25
N LYS A 20 6.27 8.68 2.39
CA LYS A 20 7.61 9.27 2.51
C LYS A 20 8.45 8.59 3.58
N THR A 21 7.81 8.17 4.67
CA THR A 21 8.49 7.56 5.79
C THR A 21 8.66 6.07 5.54
N ARG A 22 9.91 5.59 5.63
CA ARG A 22 10.23 4.18 5.49
C ARG A 22 9.82 3.44 6.75
N PHE A 23 9.00 2.41 6.59
CA PHE A 23 8.61 1.55 7.68
C PHE A 23 9.81 0.69 8.12
N LEU A 24 10.32 0.97 9.32
CA LEU A 24 11.35 0.16 9.96
C LEU A 24 10.65 -0.95 10.75
N LYS A 25 10.81 -2.20 10.31
CA LYS A 25 10.28 -3.39 10.98
C LYS A 25 10.95 -3.55 12.35
N THR A 26 10.40 -2.91 13.37
CA THR A 26 10.72 -3.16 14.79
C THR A 26 9.70 -4.13 15.38
N GLU A 27 10.04 -4.78 16.49
CA GLU A 27 9.47 -6.05 16.97
C GLU A 27 7.96 -6.05 17.31
N THR A 28 7.27 -4.92 17.24
CA THR A 28 5.85 -4.76 17.55
C THR A 28 5.02 -4.43 16.30
N ASN A 29 4.88 -5.46 15.46
CA ASN A 29 3.71 -5.89 14.68
C ASN A 29 2.56 -4.90 14.40
N GLU A 30 2.60 -4.24 13.25
CA GLU A 30 1.52 -4.22 12.24
C GLU A 30 2.07 -3.53 10.98
N ARG A 31 1.83 -4.09 9.78
CA ARG A 31 2.24 -3.42 8.54
C ARG A 31 1.38 -2.16 8.40
N PRO A 32 1.94 -1.00 8.01
CA PRO A 32 1.15 0.18 7.76
C PRO A 32 0.23 -0.13 6.57
N SER A 33 -1.06 -0.26 6.87
CA SER A 33 -2.08 -0.58 5.87
C SER A 33 -3.31 0.28 6.05
N LEU A 34 -3.87 0.76 4.94
CA LEU A 34 -5.21 1.33 4.93
C LEU A 34 -6.24 0.22 4.77
N ASN A 35 -7.31 0.30 5.55
CA ASN A 35 -8.38 -0.68 5.51
C ASN A 35 -9.60 -0.10 4.80
N PHE A 36 -10.14 -0.85 3.84
CA PHE A 36 -11.33 -0.46 3.08
C PHE A 36 -12.35 -1.57 3.12
N GLU A 37 -13.64 -1.25 3.13
CA GLU A 37 -14.69 -2.27 3.09
C GLU A 37 -14.78 -2.91 1.70
N ASN A 38 -14.66 -2.08 0.65
CA ASN A 38 -14.78 -2.44 -0.76
C ASN A 38 -13.44 -2.32 -1.49
N ILE A 39 -13.26 -3.15 -2.51
CA ILE A 39 -12.05 -3.12 -3.35
C ILE A 39 -11.99 -1.85 -4.19
N GLU A 40 -13.14 -1.37 -4.67
CA GLU A 40 -13.24 -0.18 -5.53
C GLU A 40 -12.74 1.08 -4.82
N ASP A 41 -13.05 1.24 -3.53
CA ASP A 41 -12.53 2.34 -2.70
C ASP A 41 -11.01 2.23 -2.51
N ALA A 42 -10.50 1.02 -2.23
CA ALA A 42 -9.07 0.77 -2.12
C ALA A 42 -8.33 1.11 -3.42
N GLU A 43 -8.89 0.72 -4.56
CA GLU A 43 -8.33 1.01 -5.88
C GLU A 43 -8.35 2.50 -6.20
N ASN A 44 -9.45 3.20 -5.93
CA ASN A 44 -9.55 4.63 -6.15
C ASN A 44 -8.52 5.42 -5.33
N ILE A 45 -8.32 5.04 -4.06
CA ILE A 45 -7.30 5.66 -3.20
C ILE A 45 -5.89 5.30 -3.69
N ALA A 46 -5.63 4.05 -4.04
CA ALA A 46 -4.34 3.63 -4.57
C ALA A 46 -3.96 4.41 -5.84
N ASN A 47 -4.89 4.54 -6.78
CA ASN A 47 -4.68 5.29 -8.03
C ASN A 47 -4.40 6.78 -7.74
N ASN A 48 -5.13 7.39 -6.80
CA ASN A 48 -4.89 8.77 -6.39
C ASN A 48 -3.49 8.95 -5.78
N LEU A 49 -3.06 8.04 -4.91
CA LEU A 49 -1.75 8.09 -4.26
C LEU A 49 -0.59 7.90 -5.25
N ILE A 50 -0.72 6.98 -6.20
CA ILE A 50 0.27 6.73 -7.25
C ILE A 50 0.33 7.88 -8.24
N SER A 51 -0.81 8.49 -8.59
CA SER A 51 -0.81 9.66 -9.49
C SER A 51 -0.02 10.85 -8.92
N LYS A 52 0.07 10.95 -7.59
CA LYS A 52 0.79 12.00 -6.86
C LYS A 52 2.26 11.65 -6.56
N ASN A 53 2.65 10.38 -6.66
CA ASN A 53 3.99 9.93 -6.28
C ASN A 53 4.51 8.88 -7.28
N GLU A 54 5.53 9.24 -8.08
CA GLU A 54 6.03 8.40 -9.17
C GLU A 54 6.89 7.22 -8.70
N GLY A 55 7.37 7.24 -7.46
CA GLY A 55 8.18 6.17 -6.87
C GLY A 55 7.38 5.13 -6.06
N LEU A 56 6.04 5.23 -6.05
CA LEU A 56 5.19 4.35 -5.25
C LEU A 56 4.68 3.16 -6.05
N GLU A 57 4.68 2.04 -5.37
CA GLU A 57 3.97 0.82 -5.70
C GLU A 57 2.98 0.53 -4.56
N ILE A 58 1.73 0.22 -4.88
CA ILE A 58 0.70 -0.03 -3.88
C ILE A 58 0.17 -1.44 -4.07
N ALA A 59 0.33 -2.27 -3.05
CA ALA A 59 -0.19 -3.63 -3.03
C ALA A 59 -1.50 -3.69 -2.25
N ILE A 60 -2.51 -4.33 -2.85
CA ILE A 60 -3.83 -4.55 -2.26
C ILE A 60 -3.94 -6.03 -1.87
N TYR A 61 -4.41 -6.26 -0.65
CA TYR A 61 -4.65 -7.56 -0.06
C TYR A 61 -6.11 -7.69 0.38
N ASP A 62 -6.63 -8.92 0.43
CA ASP A 62 -7.93 -9.22 1.03
C ASP A 62 -7.85 -9.25 2.57
N PHE A 63 -8.99 -9.44 3.25
CA PHE A 63 -9.05 -9.53 4.71
C PHE A 63 -8.22 -10.67 5.34
N ASN A 64 -7.83 -11.67 4.55
CA ASN A 64 -6.95 -12.76 4.99
C ASN A 64 -5.47 -12.46 4.71
N TRP A 65 -5.12 -11.23 4.34
CA TRP A 65 -3.79 -10.86 3.84
C TRP A 65 -3.35 -11.65 2.61
N SER A 66 -4.31 -12.13 1.82
CA SER A 66 -4.05 -12.74 0.51
C SER A 66 -3.82 -11.62 -0.50
N PHE A 67 -2.72 -11.71 -1.24
CA PHE A 67 -2.40 -10.75 -2.29
C PHE A 67 -3.48 -10.76 -3.38
N ILE A 68 -3.98 -9.58 -3.75
CA ILE A 68 -4.95 -9.42 -4.84
C ILE A 68 -4.24 -8.87 -6.06
N LYS A 69 -3.64 -7.68 -5.93
CA LYS A 69 -2.97 -6.99 -7.03
C LYS A 69 -2.04 -5.89 -6.55
N THR A 70 -1.20 -5.45 -7.47
CA THR A 70 -0.34 -4.29 -7.29
C THR A 70 -0.73 -3.22 -8.30
N ILE A 71 -0.71 -1.96 -7.87
CA ILE A 71 -0.88 -0.79 -8.72
C ILE A 71 0.43 0.00 -8.65
N SER A 72 0.96 0.39 -9.80
CA SER A 72 2.16 1.22 -9.90
C SER A 72 2.06 2.09 -11.15
N LYS A 73 2.67 3.28 -11.13
CA LYS A 73 2.84 4.08 -12.35
C LYS A 73 3.99 3.46 -13.15
N GLU A 74 3.79 3.19 -14.45
CA GLU A 74 4.87 2.72 -15.34
C GLU A 74 5.96 3.78 -15.49
#